data_AF-A0A2E8H811-F1
#
_entry.id   AF-A0A2E8H811-F1
#
_cell.length_a   1.000
_cell.length_b   1.000
_cell.length_c   1.000
_cell.angle_alpha   90.00
_cell.angle_beta   90.00
_cell.angle_gamma   90.00
#
_symmetry.space_group_name_H-M   'P 1'
#
loop_
_entity.id
_entity.type
_entity.pdbx_description
1 polymer ?
#
loop_
_entity_poly.entity_id
_entity_poly.type
_entity_poly.pdbx_seq_one_letter_code
_entity_poly.pdbx_strand_id
1 'polypeptide(L)'
;LRNLRLTQHVGDFTLREHLSALHPDTFDNVVILATDLLDNGEESDARSATGYLLLSNMLKGEEKPPRVLVEVLEADNANLLGGESDLLVSPLVVSHMLAQVSLRRELRAVCDELFGSGGAEIVVHRSELYLDGDARVSFTQLQRRALLRGEIALGVATLADGVQVNPPVDRVWERDEVRDVIVLTTS
;
A
#
# COMPACT_ATOMS: atom_id res chain seq x y z
N LEU A 1 8.81 18.87 -8.42
CA LEU A 1 7.70 19.02 -7.44
C LEU A 1 6.81 20.22 -7.79
N ARG A 2 6.03 20.14 -8.89
CA ARG A 2 5.11 21.23 -9.29
C ARG A 2 3.70 21.10 -8.68
N ASN A 3 3.39 19.95 -8.08
CA ASN A 3 2.05 19.61 -7.58
C ASN A 3 2.02 19.35 -6.06
N LEU A 4 3.01 19.85 -5.32
CA LEU A 4 3.10 19.63 -3.86
C LEU A 4 3.03 20.97 -3.13
N ARG A 5 2.08 21.08 -2.18
CA ARG A 5 2.02 22.16 -1.20
C ARG A 5 2.40 21.58 0.15
N LEU A 6 3.43 22.14 0.77
CA LEU A 6 3.87 21.75 2.10
C LEU A 6 3.21 22.65 3.15
N THR A 7 2.55 22.05 4.13
CA THR A 7 2.08 22.73 5.34
C THR A 7 2.69 22.02 6.53
N GLN A 8 3.40 22.76 7.38
CA GLN A 8 4.03 22.21 8.58
C GLN A 8 3.23 22.58 9.81
N HIS A 9 3.01 21.59 10.67
CA HIS A 9 2.46 21.77 12.00
C HIS A 9 3.42 21.16 13.02
N VAL A 10 3.64 21.83 14.14
CA VAL A 10 4.48 21.35 15.24
C VAL A 10 3.57 20.92 16.36
N GLY A 11 3.70 19.68 16.81
CA GLY A 11 2.90 19.12 17.90
C GLY A 11 3.26 17.66 18.17
N ASP A 12 2.79 17.14 19.30
CA ASP A 12 2.89 15.73 19.65
C ASP A 12 1.63 14.98 19.21
N PHE A 13 1.76 14.09 18.24
CA PHE A 13 0.66 13.29 17.70
C PHE A 13 0.12 12.24 18.69
N THR A 14 0.78 12.02 19.83
CA THR A 14 0.24 11.22 20.94
C THR A 14 -0.71 12.01 21.86
N LEU A 15 -0.91 13.30 21.57
CA LEU A 15 -1.86 14.16 22.28
C LEU A 15 -3.06 14.47 21.39
N ARG A 16 -4.26 14.16 21.90
CA ARG A 16 -5.53 14.37 21.19
C ARG A 16 -5.73 15.82 20.75
N GLU A 17 -5.35 16.78 21.57
CA GLU A 17 -5.52 18.21 21.29
C GLU A 17 -4.73 18.65 20.06
N HIS A 18 -3.50 18.15 19.91
CA HIS A 18 -2.65 18.45 18.76
C HIS A 18 -3.13 17.75 17.50
N LEU A 19 -3.53 16.47 17.59
CA LEU A 19 -4.11 15.75 16.44
C LEU A 19 -5.41 16.40 15.94
N SER A 20 -6.29 16.80 16.86
CA SER A 20 -7.58 17.43 16.50
C SER A 20 -7.39 18.74 15.72
N ALA A 21 -6.35 19.50 16.04
CA ALA A 21 -6.04 20.76 15.36
C ALA A 21 -5.64 20.58 13.88
N LEU A 22 -5.32 19.36 13.46
CA LEU A 22 -4.96 19.05 12.07
C LEU A 22 -6.19 18.73 11.20
N HIS A 23 -7.37 18.52 11.79
CA HIS A 23 -8.57 18.04 11.08
C HIS A 23 -8.29 16.77 10.24
N PRO A 24 -7.90 15.65 10.90
CA PRO A 24 -7.46 14.43 10.20
C PRO A 24 -8.53 13.82 9.30
N ASP A 25 -9.81 14.09 9.58
CA ASP A 25 -10.98 13.71 8.77
C ASP A 25 -10.95 14.30 7.35
N THR A 26 -10.20 15.37 7.12
CA THR A 26 -10.14 16.06 5.82
C THR A 26 -9.13 15.46 4.84
N PHE A 27 -8.30 14.50 5.28
CA PHE A 27 -7.29 13.87 4.43
C PHE A 27 -7.82 12.61 3.74
N ASP A 28 -7.29 12.30 2.55
CA ASP A 28 -7.57 11.01 1.91
C ASP A 28 -6.76 9.87 2.56
N ASN A 29 -5.51 10.16 2.95
CA ASN A 29 -4.58 9.20 3.53
C ASN A 29 -3.78 9.87 4.65
N VAL A 30 -3.55 9.13 5.73
CA VAL A 30 -2.67 9.52 6.84
C VAL A 30 -1.59 8.46 7.00
N VAL A 31 -0.34 8.91 7.12
CA VAL A 31 0.80 8.03 7.38
C VAL A 31 1.38 8.40 8.75
N ILE A 32 1.45 7.42 9.65
CA ILE A 32 2.11 7.54 10.95
C ILE A 32 3.46 6.84 10.81
N LEU A 33 4.53 7.62 10.85
CA LEU A 33 5.89 7.11 10.71
C LEU A 33 6.49 6.81 12.08
N ALA A 34 7.26 5.74 12.17
CA ALA A 34 8.07 5.46 13.35
C ALA A 34 9.12 6.58 13.47
N THR A 35 9.43 6.96 14.71
CA THR A 35 10.44 7.99 14.98
C THR A 35 11.81 7.36 15.16
N ASP A 36 12.79 7.82 14.39
CA ASP A 36 14.20 7.48 14.56
C ASP A 36 14.88 8.30 15.67
N LEU A 37 14.17 9.28 16.24
CA LEU A 37 14.69 10.17 17.31
C LEU A 37 14.74 9.50 18.69
N LEU A 38 14.18 8.30 18.82
CA LEU A 38 14.22 7.53 20.06
C LEU A 38 15.33 6.49 19.97
N ASP A 39 16.07 6.34 21.06
CA ASP A 39 17.16 5.36 21.14
C ASP A 39 16.65 3.90 21.17
N ASN A 40 15.31 3.69 21.29
CA ASN A 40 14.66 2.39 21.40
C ASN A 40 13.50 2.22 20.40
N GLY A 41 13.53 1.14 19.62
CA GLY A 41 12.47 0.78 18.66
C GLY A 41 11.12 0.48 19.33
N GLU A 42 11.11 -0.16 20.50
CA GLU A 42 9.88 -0.44 21.25
C GLU A 42 9.15 0.85 21.65
N GLU A 43 9.89 1.88 22.08
CA GLU A 43 9.29 3.17 22.46
C GLU A 43 8.73 3.91 21.23
N SER A 44 9.41 3.78 20.09
CA SER A 44 8.95 4.31 18.81
C SER A 44 7.64 3.67 18.35
N ASP A 45 7.57 2.33 18.39
CA ASP A 45 6.37 1.57 18.01
C ASP A 45 5.20 1.86 18.97
N ALA A 46 5.46 1.98 20.28
CA ALA A 46 4.45 2.35 21.25
C ALA A 46 3.85 3.74 20.98
N ARG A 47 4.68 4.71 20.54
CA ARG A 47 4.18 6.04 20.15
C ARG A 47 3.36 5.97 18.86
N SER A 48 3.82 5.27 17.83
CA SER A 48 3.05 5.05 16.59
C SER A 48 1.70 4.41 16.89
N ALA A 49 1.68 3.38 17.74
CA ALA A 49 0.45 2.72 18.18
C ALA A 49 -0.47 3.65 18.97
N THR A 50 0.06 4.45 19.89
CA THR A 50 -0.71 5.43 20.65
C THR A 50 -1.34 6.47 19.73
N GLY A 51 -0.57 7.01 18.80
CA GLY A 51 -1.04 7.95 17.78
C GLY A 51 -2.16 7.36 16.92
N TYR A 52 -1.97 6.12 16.44
CA TYR A 52 -2.96 5.40 15.67
C TYR A 52 -4.26 5.22 16.46
N LEU A 53 -4.20 4.68 17.69
CA LEU A 53 -5.40 4.44 18.49
C LEU A 53 -6.17 5.73 18.80
N LEU A 54 -5.47 6.84 19.04
CA LEU A 54 -6.10 8.15 19.23
C LEU A 54 -6.81 8.61 17.95
N LEU A 55 -6.12 8.53 16.81
CA LEU A 55 -6.65 8.88 15.50
C LEU A 55 -7.87 8.01 15.14
N SER A 56 -7.76 6.68 15.24
CA SER A 56 -8.87 5.76 14.99
C SER A 56 -10.07 6.08 15.87
N ASN A 57 -9.85 6.41 17.15
CA ASN A 57 -10.94 6.83 18.04
C ASN A 57 -11.59 8.16 17.64
N MET A 58 -10.84 9.09 17.05
CA MET A 58 -11.37 10.37 16.57
C MET A 58 -12.18 10.21 15.28
N LEU A 59 -11.77 9.29 14.41
CA LEU A 59 -12.41 9.02 13.14
C LEU A 59 -13.61 8.07 13.25
N LYS A 60 -13.95 7.60 14.45
CA LYS A 60 -15.11 6.74 14.69
C LYS A 60 -16.40 7.46 14.33
N GLY A 61 -17.14 6.90 13.38
CA GLY A 61 -18.43 7.44 12.94
C GLY A 61 -18.34 8.41 11.76
N GLU A 62 -17.12 8.69 11.26
CA GLU A 62 -16.95 9.38 9.99
C GLU A 62 -17.48 8.51 8.84
N GLU A 63 -18.20 9.13 7.90
CA GLU A 63 -18.78 8.42 6.75
C GLU A 63 -17.68 7.89 5.81
N LYS A 64 -16.57 8.63 5.70
CA LYS A 64 -15.42 8.29 4.86
C LYS A 64 -14.11 8.66 5.56
N PRO A 65 -13.65 7.88 6.54
CA PRO A 65 -12.38 8.15 7.22
C PRO A 65 -11.18 7.98 6.26
N PRO A 66 -10.06 8.69 6.49
CA PRO A 66 -8.82 8.48 5.74
C PRO A 66 -8.34 7.03 5.88
N ARG A 67 -7.62 6.55 4.87
CA ARG A 67 -6.81 5.34 5.02
C ARG A 67 -5.59 5.65 5.88
N VAL A 68 -5.34 4.82 6.89
CA VAL A 68 -4.23 5.05 7.82
C VAL A 68 -3.19 3.94 7.66
N LEU A 69 -1.98 4.32 7.25
CA LEU A 69 -0.80 3.46 7.22
C LEU A 69 0.06 3.76 8.45
N VAL A 70 0.40 2.73 9.21
CA VAL A 70 1.29 2.87 10.38
C VAL A 70 2.58 2.11 10.13
N GLU A 71 3.71 2.80 10.29
CA GLU A 71 5.01 2.17 10.31
C GLU A 71 5.36 1.68 11.72
N VAL A 72 5.90 0.47 11.78
CA VAL A 72 6.51 -0.12 12.97
C VAL A 72 7.89 -0.68 12.63
N LEU A 73 8.78 -0.68 13.60
CA LEU A 73 10.16 -1.17 13.47
C LEU A 73 10.26 -2.64 13.86
N GLU A 74 9.50 -3.08 14.86
CA GLU A 74 9.49 -4.46 15.32
C GLU A 74 8.19 -5.18 14.93
N ALA A 75 8.34 -6.33 14.25
CA ALA A 75 7.20 -7.11 13.80
C ALA A 75 6.31 -7.62 14.94
N ASP A 76 6.91 -7.89 16.10
CA ASP A 76 6.19 -8.38 17.28
C ASP A 76 5.24 -7.32 17.86
N ASN A 77 5.54 -6.04 17.64
CA ASN A 77 4.71 -4.89 18.06
C ASN A 77 3.52 -4.64 17.12
N ALA A 78 3.40 -5.39 16.02
CA ALA A 78 2.24 -5.30 15.14
C ALA A 78 0.91 -5.60 15.88
N ASN A 79 0.96 -6.39 16.95
CA ASN A 79 -0.19 -6.69 17.80
C ASN A 79 -0.69 -5.49 18.64
N LEU A 80 0.11 -4.45 18.82
CA LEU A 80 -0.28 -3.20 19.50
C LEU A 80 -1.34 -2.45 18.69
N LEU A 81 -1.35 -2.70 17.38
CA LEU A 81 -2.24 -2.13 16.40
C LEU A 81 -3.34 -3.17 16.13
N GLY A 82 -4.61 -2.77 16.27
CA GLY A 82 -5.73 -3.66 15.99
C GLY A 82 -5.71 -4.20 14.55
N GLY A 83 -6.36 -5.34 14.30
CA GLY A 83 -6.29 -6.06 13.02
C GLY A 83 -6.87 -5.37 11.78
N GLU A 84 -7.39 -4.14 11.90
CA GLU A 84 -7.94 -3.35 10.79
C GLU A 84 -6.95 -2.28 10.27
N SER A 85 -5.72 -2.21 10.81
CA SER A 85 -4.70 -1.24 10.39
C SER A 85 -3.90 -1.73 9.18
N ASP A 86 -3.65 -0.83 8.21
CA ASP A 86 -2.62 -1.04 7.21
C ASP A 86 -1.26 -0.79 7.91
N LEU A 87 -0.43 -1.84 7.99
CA LEU A 87 0.81 -1.82 8.76
C LEU A 87 2.03 -2.06 7.86
N LEU A 88 3.07 -1.25 8.05
CA LEU A 88 4.36 -1.37 7.38
C LEU A 88 5.44 -1.70 8.40
N VAL A 89 5.98 -2.93 8.35
CA VAL A 89 7.21 -3.26 9.08
C VAL A 89 8.41 -2.96 8.17
N SER A 90 8.89 -1.71 8.18
CA SER A 90 9.90 -1.26 7.21
C SER A 90 11.21 -2.08 7.26
N PRO A 91 11.73 -2.52 8.42
CA PRO A 91 12.94 -3.35 8.45
C PRO A 91 12.77 -4.72 7.79
N LEU A 92 11.56 -5.31 7.83
CA LEU A 92 11.29 -6.58 7.14
C LEU A 92 11.30 -6.42 5.62
N VAL A 93 10.74 -5.32 5.11
CA VAL A 93 10.77 -5.02 3.67
C VAL A 93 12.21 -4.91 3.19
N VAL A 94 13.04 -4.11 3.88
CA VAL A 94 14.46 -3.95 3.55
C VAL A 94 15.21 -5.29 3.65
N SER A 95 14.97 -6.05 4.71
CA SER A 95 15.61 -7.37 4.92
C SER A 95 15.28 -8.35 3.78
N HIS A 96 14.01 -8.45 3.39
CA HIS A 96 13.59 -9.31 2.27
C HIS A 96 14.20 -8.86 0.94
N MET A 97 14.25 -7.55 0.67
CA MET A 97 14.91 -7.03 -0.52
C MET A 97 16.40 -7.39 -0.54
N LEU A 98 17.12 -7.17 0.58
CA LEU A 98 18.54 -7.52 0.68
C LEU A 98 18.78 -9.01 0.51
N ALA A 99 17.93 -9.85 1.09
CA ALA A 99 17.99 -11.30 0.90
C ALA A 99 17.81 -11.70 -0.57
N GLN A 100 16.80 -11.14 -1.26
CA GLN A 100 16.55 -11.39 -2.68
C GLN A 100 17.73 -10.96 -3.56
N VAL A 101 18.29 -9.78 -3.31
CA VAL A 101 19.48 -9.27 -4.04
C VAL A 101 20.72 -10.12 -3.76
N SER A 102 20.88 -10.59 -2.52
CA SER A 102 22.01 -11.46 -2.13
C SER A 102 21.94 -12.82 -2.83
N LEU A 103 20.74 -13.36 -3.02
CA LEU A 103 20.51 -14.61 -3.75
C LEU A 103 20.69 -14.43 -5.27
N ARG A 104 20.30 -13.27 -5.81
CA ARG A 104 20.33 -12.97 -7.24
C ARG A 104 20.64 -11.50 -7.46
N ARG A 105 21.91 -11.19 -7.75
CA ARG A 105 22.39 -9.81 -7.95
C ARG A 105 21.61 -9.05 -9.03
N GLU A 106 21.06 -9.76 -10.02
CA GLU A 106 20.27 -9.19 -11.11
C GLU A 106 18.97 -8.54 -10.60
N LEU A 107 18.42 -9.00 -9.46
CA LEU A 107 17.23 -8.42 -8.85
C LEU A 107 17.49 -7.02 -8.27
N ARG A 108 18.76 -6.63 -8.08
CA ARG A 108 19.10 -5.28 -7.63
C ARG A 108 18.54 -4.22 -8.58
N ALA A 109 18.73 -4.41 -9.88
CA ALA A 109 18.23 -3.49 -10.89
C ALA A 109 16.69 -3.42 -10.89
N VAL A 110 16.01 -4.54 -10.64
CA VAL A 110 14.54 -4.57 -10.53
C VAL A 110 14.06 -3.79 -9.30
N CYS A 111 14.71 -3.99 -8.15
CA CYS A 111 14.40 -3.22 -6.94
C CYS A 111 14.67 -1.72 -7.11
N ASP A 112 15.82 -1.35 -7.69
CA ASP A 112 16.16 0.05 -7.91
C ASP A 112 15.17 0.74 -8.86
N GLU A 113 14.65 0.03 -9.87
CA GLU A 113 13.62 0.54 -10.78
C GLU A 113 12.26 0.70 -10.08
N LEU A 114 11.80 -0.31 -9.33
CA LEU A 114 10.48 -0.29 -8.69
C LEU A 114 10.38 0.69 -7.49
N PHE A 115 11.48 0.92 -6.78
CA PHE A 115 11.52 1.80 -5.59
C PHE A 115 12.21 3.14 -5.86
N GLY A 116 12.66 3.37 -7.11
CA GLY A 116 13.24 4.63 -7.53
C GLY A 116 12.20 5.74 -7.68
N SER A 117 12.64 7.00 -7.73
CA SER A 117 11.77 8.17 -7.87
C SER A 117 11.21 8.39 -9.30
N GLY A 118 11.31 7.37 -10.16
CA GLY A 118 10.83 7.37 -11.54
C GLY A 118 11.20 6.05 -12.22
N GLY A 119 10.32 5.54 -13.08
CA GLY A 119 10.51 4.24 -13.72
C GLY A 119 9.23 3.42 -13.75
N ALA A 120 9.38 2.10 -13.58
CA ALA A 120 8.28 1.16 -13.53
C ALA A 120 7.52 1.21 -12.19
N GLU A 121 6.19 1.24 -12.26
CA GLU A 121 5.29 1.30 -11.11
C GLU A 121 4.27 0.16 -11.13
N ILE A 122 3.93 -0.38 -9.96
CA ILE A 122 2.82 -1.32 -9.80
C ILE A 122 1.56 -0.53 -9.51
N VAL A 123 0.60 -0.61 -10.43
CA VAL A 123 -0.66 0.12 -10.34
C VAL A 123 -1.82 -0.86 -10.30
N VAL A 124 -2.81 -0.54 -9.47
CA VAL A 124 -4.08 -1.26 -9.40
C VAL A 124 -5.11 -0.47 -10.18
N HIS A 125 -5.54 -1.04 -11.30
CA HIS A 125 -6.55 -0.44 -12.15
C HIS A 125 -7.88 -1.16 -12.01
N ARG A 126 -8.94 -0.35 -12.01
CA ARG A 126 -10.33 -0.80 -12.13
C ARG A 126 -10.48 -1.74 -13.33
N SER A 127 -11.09 -2.91 -13.12
CA SER A 127 -11.14 -3.99 -14.13
C SER A 127 -11.85 -3.57 -15.41
N GLU A 128 -12.74 -2.58 -15.33
CA GLU A 128 -13.48 -2.00 -16.45
C GLU A 128 -12.56 -1.48 -17.58
N LEU A 129 -11.30 -1.14 -17.27
CA LEU A 129 -10.29 -0.73 -18.27
C LEU A 129 -9.79 -1.90 -19.16
N TYR A 130 -10.01 -3.14 -18.74
CA TYR A 130 -9.53 -4.35 -19.41
C TYR A 130 -10.66 -5.33 -19.75
N LEU A 131 -11.91 -5.02 -19.44
CA LEU A 131 -13.04 -5.95 -19.61
C LEU A 131 -14.04 -5.40 -20.63
N ASP A 132 -13.78 -5.69 -21.91
CA ASP A 132 -14.67 -5.31 -23.02
C ASP A 132 -15.65 -6.44 -23.36
N GLY A 133 -16.94 -6.23 -23.08
CA GLY A 133 -18.07 -7.03 -23.60
C GLY A 133 -18.17 -8.52 -23.21
N ASP A 134 -17.07 -9.16 -22.80
CA ASP A 134 -17.04 -10.58 -22.50
C ASP A 134 -17.61 -10.88 -21.11
N ALA A 135 -18.40 -11.95 -21.01
CA ALA A 135 -18.91 -12.45 -19.74
C ALA A 135 -17.82 -13.14 -18.90
N ARG A 136 -16.80 -13.71 -19.55
CA ARG A 136 -15.70 -14.45 -18.91
C ARG A 136 -14.36 -13.98 -19.46
N VAL A 137 -13.34 -14.00 -18.62
CA VAL A 137 -12.00 -13.56 -18.97
C VAL A 137 -10.94 -14.49 -18.39
N SER A 138 -9.98 -14.88 -19.23
CA SER A 138 -8.77 -15.61 -18.81
C SER A 138 -7.63 -14.65 -18.47
N PHE A 139 -6.68 -15.10 -17.66
CA PHE A 139 -5.50 -14.28 -17.36
C PHE A 139 -4.68 -13.96 -18.62
N THR A 140 -4.57 -14.91 -19.55
CA THR A 140 -3.94 -14.67 -20.86
C THR A 140 -4.62 -13.54 -21.64
N GLN A 141 -5.96 -13.44 -21.60
CA GLN A 141 -6.67 -12.32 -22.24
C GLN A 141 -6.37 -10.99 -21.53
N LEU A 142 -6.35 -10.96 -20.19
CA LEU A 142 -5.98 -9.76 -19.43
C LEU A 142 -4.55 -9.31 -19.74
N GLN A 143 -3.60 -10.24 -19.80
CA GLN A 143 -2.22 -9.95 -20.20
C GLN A 143 -2.14 -9.33 -21.60
N ARG A 144 -2.88 -9.86 -22.57
CA ARG A 144 -2.94 -9.29 -23.93
C ARG A 144 -3.54 -7.88 -23.92
N ARG A 145 -4.59 -7.65 -23.14
CA ARG A 145 -5.25 -6.34 -23.06
C ARG A 145 -4.38 -5.29 -22.37
N ALA A 146 -3.69 -5.67 -21.28
CA ALA A 146 -2.68 -4.81 -20.65
C ALA A 146 -1.54 -4.49 -21.62
N LEU A 147 -1.05 -5.49 -22.38
CA LEU A 147 0.01 -5.28 -23.35
C LEU A 147 -0.37 -4.27 -24.45
N LEU A 148 -1.63 -4.27 -24.91
CA LEU A 148 -2.13 -3.27 -25.88
C LEU A 148 -2.09 -1.83 -25.33
N ARG A 149 -2.02 -1.68 -24.01
CA ARG A 149 -1.91 -0.40 -23.30
C ARG A 149 -0.47 -0.06 -22.92
N GLY A 150 0.51 -0.89 -23.29
CA GLY A 150 1.91 -0.75 -22.88
C GLY A 150 2.17 -1.20 -21.44
N GLU A 151 1.23 -1.92 -20.83
CA GLU A 151 1.27 -2.38 -19.44
C GLU A 151 1.54 -3.90 -19.39
N ILE A 152 2.03 -4.40 -18.25
CA ILE A 152 2.22 -5.84 -18.02
C ILE A 152 1.28 -6.27 -16.89
N ALA A 153 0.27 -7.10 -17.20
CA ALA A 153 -0.59 -7.64 -16.15
C ALA A 153 0.19 -8.62 -15.25
N LEU A 154 0.26 -8.28 -13.96
CA LEU A 154 0.91 -9.06 -12.92
C LEU A 154 -0.09 -9.95 -12.17
N GLY A 155 -1.37 -9.56 -12.13
CA GLY A 155 -2.37 -10.27 -11.35
C GLY A 155 -3.75 -9.61 -11.38
N VAL A 156 -4.64 -10.11 -10.53
CA VAL A 156 -6.02 -9.60 -10.38
C VAL A 156 -6.40 -9.51 -8.90
N ALA A 157 -7.30 -8.60 -8.58
CA ALA A 157 -8.02 -8.62 -7.31
C ALA A 157 -9.47 -9.05 -7.58
N THR A 158 -9.93 -10.11 -6.91
CA THR A 158 -11.32 -10.57 -7.01
C THR A 158 -12.13 -10.21 -5.77
N LEU A 159 -13.45 -10.21 -5.90
CA LEU A 159 -14.35 -9.98 -4.76
C LEU A 159 -14.28 -11.09 -3.71
N ALA A 160 -13.97 -12.32 -4.11
CA ALA A 160 -13.98 -13.49 -3.24
C ALA A 160 -12.61 -13.84 -2.64
N ASP A 161 -11.56 -13.82 -3.46
CA ASP A 161 -10.23 -14.34 -3.10
C ASP A 161 -9.21 -13.23 -2.80
N GLY A 162 -9.59 -11.97 -2.97
CA GLY A 162 -8.68 -10.84 -2.82
C GLY A 162 -7.62 -10.80 -3.92
N VAL A 163 -6.40 -10.39 -3.57
CA VAL A 163 -5.30 -10.17 -4.51
C VAL A 163 -4.59 -11.48 -4.86
N GLN A 164 -4.51 -11.78 -6.15
CA GLN A 164 -3.76 -12.91 -6.70
C GLN A 164 -2.69 -12.39 -7.67
N VAL A 165 -1.43 -12.49 -7.27
CA VAL A 165 -0.28 -12.18 -8.12
C VAL A 165 0.19 -13.45 -8.84
N ASN A 166 0.49 -13.33 -10.13
CA ASN A 166 0.88 -14.42 -11.01
C ASN A 166 -0.10 -15.62 -10.99
N PRO A 167 -1.41 -15.40 -11.24
CA PRO A 167 -2.35 -16.51 -11.34
C PRO A 167 -2.02 -17.42 -12.54
N PRO A 168 -2.49 -18.68 -12.54
CA PRO A 168 -2.32 -19.58 -13.69
C PRO A 168 -2.84 -18.95 -14.99
N VAL A 169 -2.11 -19.13 -16.08
CA VAL A 169 -2.41 -18.49 -17.38
C VAL A 169 -3.76 -18.90 -17.98
N ASP A 170 -4.23 -20.09 -17.61
CA ASP A 170 -5.49 -20.72 -17.99
C ASP A 170 -6.61 -20.47 -16.97
N ARG A 171 -6.34 -19.77 -15.86
CA ARG A 171 -7.37 -19.37 -14.91
C ARG A 171 -8.35 -18.43 -15.60
N VAL A 172 -9.64 -18.72 -15.40
CA VAL A 172 -10.77 -17.96 -15.95
C VAL A 172 -11.64 -17.48 -14.81
N TRP A 173 -12.10 -16.23 -14.91
CA TRP A 173 -13.07 -15.62 -14.01
C TRP A 173 -14.30 -15.17 -14.78
N GLU A 174 -15.43 -15.09 -14.09
CA GLU A 174 -16.55 -14.28 -14.57
C GLU A 174 -16.15 -12.80 -14.50
N ARG A 175 -16.67 -11.99 -15.43
CA ARG A 175 -16.36 -10.56 -15.53
C ARG A 175 -16.56 -9.84 -14.20
N ASP A 176 -17.69 -10.09 -13.55
CA ASP A 176 -18.10 -9.39 -12.34
C ASP A 176 -17.35 -9.87 -11.09
N GLU A 177 -16.59 -10.96 -11.18
CA GLU A 177 -15.73 -11.43 -10.09
C GLU A 177 -14.43 -10.62 -10.00
N VAL A 178 -13.95 -10.10 -11.14
CA VAL A 178 -12.68 -9.36 -11.21
C VAL A 178 -12.95 -7.90 -10.88
N ARG A 179 -12.49 -7.48 -9.70
CA ARG A 179 -12.63 -6.10 -9.22
C ARG A 179 -11.57 -5.19 -9.83
N ASP A 180 -10.31 -5.63 -9.78
CA ASP A 180 -9.18 -4.85 -10.26
C ASP A 180 -8.17 -5.73 -11.01
N VAL A 181 -7.39 -5.12 -11.89
CA VAL A 181 -6.23 -5.71 -12.56
C VAL A 181 -4.97 -5.02 -12.05
N ILE A 182 -4.00 -5.82 -11.63
CA ILE A 182 -2.72 -5.36 -11.11
C ILE A 182 -1.73 -5.38 -12.26
N VAL A 183 -1.15 -4.23 -12.59
CA VAL A 183 -0.23 -4.09 -13.72
C VAL A 183 1.08 -3.45 -13.30
N LEU A 184 2.13 -3.76 -14.05
CA LEU A 184 3.35 -2.97 -14.11
C LEU A 184 3.23 -1.99 -15.28
N THR A 185 3.46 -0.71 -15.03
CA THR A 185 3.44 0.36 -16.04
C THR A 185 4.61 1.31 -15.83
N THR A 186 4.79 2.31 -16.68
CA THR A 186 5.78 3.38 -16.52
C THR A 186 5.10 4.74 -16.62
N SER A 187 5.41 5.64 -15.69
CA SER A 187 4.83 6.99 -15.59
C SER A 187 5.41 8.02 -16.55
#